data_AF-A0A857JLQ4-F1
#
_entry.id   AF-A0A857JLQ4-F1
#
_cell.length_a   1.000
_cell.length_b   1.000
_cell.length_c   1.000
_cell.angle_alpha   90.00
_cell.angle_beta   90.00
_cell.angle_gamma   90.00
#
_symmetry.space_group_name_H-M   'P 1'
#
loop_
_entity.id
_entity.type
_entity.pdbx_description
1 polymer ?
#
loop_
_entity_poly.entity_id
_entity_poly.type
_entity_poly.pdbx_seq_one_letter_code
_entity_poly.pdbx_strand_id
1 'polypeptide(L)' 'MQKVNPLNLILAIFIPPLGALLQVGLSAHFFLNILLTLFGVLPGVIHAVWLVLKNK' A
#
# COMPACT_ATOMS: atom_id res chain seq x y z
N MET A 1 13.05 -7.96 5.38
CA MET A 1 13.36 -6.52 5.47
C MET A 1 13.24 -5.91 4.09
N GLN A 2 12.05 -5.41 3.74
CA GLN A 2 11.93 -4.61 2.53
C GLN A 2 12.42 -3.21 2.84
N LYS A 3 13.56 -2.81 2.27
CA LYS A 3 14.00 -1.41 2.31
C LYS A 3 12.91 -0.55 1.68
N VAL A 4 12.55 0.54 2.36
CA VAL A 4 11.66 1.56 1.82
C VAL A 4 12.36 2.22 0.63
N ASN A 5 11.96 1.82 -0.57
CA ASN A 5 12.46 2.40 -1.81
C ASN A 5 11.55 3.58 -2.19
N PRO A 6 12.10 4.72 -2.63
CA PRO A 6 11.30 5.87 -3.08
C PRO A 6 10.32 5.50 -4.22
N LEU A 7 10.68 4.49 -5.03
CA LEU A 7 9.79 3.91 -6.03
C LEU A 7 8.49 3.35 -5.44
N ASN A 8 8.56 2.67 -4.28
CA ASN A 8 7.39 2.08 -3.62
C ASN A 8 6.44 3.15 -3.06
N LEU A 9 6.99 4.29 -2.63
CA LEU A 9 6.19 5.42 -2.16
C LEU A 9 5.42 6.05 -3.32
N ILE A 10 6.06 6.25 -4.48
CA ILE A 10 5.40 6.76 -5.69
C ILE A 10 4.30 5.79 -6.14
N LEU A 11 4.60 4.48 -6.15
CA LEU A 11 3.64 3.44 -6.51
C LEU A 11 2.46 3.37 -5.54
N ALA A 12 2.68 3.54 -4.23
CA ALA A 12 1.60 3.56 -3.24
C ALA A 12 0.62 4.74 -3.39
N ILE A 13 1.05 5.84 -3.99
CA ILE A 13 0.22 7.03 -4.22
C ILE A 13 -0.54 6.92 -5.56
N PHE A 14 0.14 6.52 -6.63
CA PHE A 14 -0.46 6.43 -7.97
C PHE A 14 -1.29 5.16 -8.17
N ILE A 15 -0.82 4.03 -7.65
CA ILE A 15 -1.45 2.72 -7.77
C ILE A 15 -1.42 2.04 -6.39
N PRO A 16 -2.25 2.50 -5.43
CA PRO A 16 -2.26 2.00 -4.06
C PRO A 16 -2.24 0.46 -3.93
N PRO A 17 -3.06 -0.32 -4.67
CA PRO A 17 -3.02 -1.78 -4.58
C PRO A 17 -1.67 -2.38 -4.98
N LEU A 18 -0.98 -1.77 -5.96
CA LEU A 18 0.32 -2.26 -6.42
C LEU A 18 1.43 -1.94 -5.42
N GLY A 19 1.42 -0.73 -4.83
CA GLY A 19 2.35 -0.37 -3.75
C GLY A 19 2.19 -1.27 -2.53
N ALA A 20 0.94 -1.58 -2.14
CA ALA A 20 0.67 -2.51 -1.06
C ALA A 20 1.09 -3.95 -1.39
N LEU A 21 0.81 -4.45 -2.60
CA LEU A 21 1.22 -5.78 -3.04
C LEU A 21 2.73 -5.97 -2.98
N LEU A 22 3.50 -4.97 -3.44
CA LEU A 22 4.95 -5.02 -3.37
C LEU A 22 5.47 -4.94 -1.93
N GLN A 23 4.74 -4.30 -1.02
CA GLN A 23 5.16 -4.12 0.37
C GLN A 23 4.84 -5.30 1.29
N VAL A 24 3.67 -5.92 1.15
CA VAL A 24 3.21 -7.03 2.02
C VAL A 24 2.94 -8.33 1.29
N GLY A 25 3.06 -8.35 -0.04
CA GLY A 25 2.67 -9.50 -0.87
C GLY A 25 1.16 -9.69 -0.91
N LEU A 26 0.73 -10.91 -1.27
CA LEU A 26 -0.67 -11.36 -1.18
C LEU A 26 -1.01 -11.68 0.29
N SER A 27 -1.23 -10.63 1.07
CA SER A 27 -1.60 -10.72 2.50
C SER A 27 -2.96 -10.09 2.77
N ALA A 28 -3.52 -10.34 3.96
CA ALA A 28 -4.77 -9.72 4.41
C ALA A 28 -4.75 -8.18 4.30
N HIS A 29 -3.58 -7.53 4.51
CA HIS A 29 -3.41 -6.09 4.30
C HIS A 29 -3.58 -5.64 2.84
N PHE A 30 -3.20 -6.47 1.86
CA PHE A 30 -3.42 -6.18 0.44
C PHE A 30 -4.92 -6.20 0.09
N PHE A 31 -5.65 -7.21 0.57
CA PHE A 31 -7.10 -7.28 0.40
C PHE A 31 -7.83 -6.14 1.12
N LEU A 32 -7.35 -5.74 2.31
CA LEU A 32 -7.83 -4.56 3.03
C LEU A 32 -7.66 -3.30 2.17
N ASN A 33 -6.48 -3.12 1.57
CA ASN A 33 -6.21 -1.98 0.71
C ASN A 33 -7.12 -1.94 -0.53
N ILE A 34 -7.41 -3.09 -1.15
CA ILE A 34 -8.38 -3.18 -2.25
C ILE A 34 -9.77 -2.76 -1.78
N LEU A 35 -10.22 -3.25 -0.62
CA LEU A 35 -11.52 -2.92 -0.05
C LEU A 35 -11.62 -1.42 0.28
N LEU A 36 -10.55 -0.81 0.82
CA LEU A 36 -10.49 0.62 1.08
C LEU A 36 -10.53 1.41 -0.22
N THR A 37 -9.80 0.98 -1.26
CA THR A 37 -9.81 1.64 -2.58
C THR A 37 -11.21 1.61 -3.21
N LEU A 38 -11.99 0.54 -2.98
CA LEU A 38 -13.39 0.42 -3.41
C LEU A 38 -14.35 1.33 -2.62
N PHE A 39 -14.11 1.55 -1.32
CA PHE A 39 -14.85 2.51 -0.51
C PHE A 39 -14.45 3.97 -0.76
N GLY A 40 -13.27 4.20 -1.35
CA GLY A 40 -12.77 5.49 -1.79
C GLY A 40 -11.26 5.47 -2.01
N VAL A 41 -10.76 6.23 -2.99
CA VAL A 41 -9.32 6.28 -3.29
C VAL A 41 -8.51 6.82 -2.10
N LEU A 42 -9.06 7.79 -1.36
CA LEU A 42 -8.41 8.41 -0.19
C LEU A 42 -8.01 7.40 0.90
N PRO A 43 -8.92 6.57 1.46
CA PRO A 43 -8.54 5.59 2.48
C PRO A 43 -7.55 4.54 1.94
N GLY A 44 -7.66 4.14 0.68
CA GLY A 44 -6.70 3.22 0.04
C GLY A 44 -5.27 3.80 -0.02
N VAL A 45 -5.13 5.05 -0.45
CA VAL A 45 -3.82 5.73 -0.49
C VAL A 45 -3.22 5.87 0.91
N ILE A 46 -4.00 6.29 1.91
CA ILE A 46 -3.53 6.41 3.30
C ILE A 46 -3.05 5.06 3.83
N HIS A 47 -3.81 3.99 3.59
CA HIS A 47 -3.46 2.65 4.03
C HIS A 47 -2.18 2.14 3.34
N ALA A 48 -2.06 2.32 2.02
CA ALA A 48 -0.88 1.92 1.26
C ALA A 48 0.38 2.69 1.71
N VAL A 49 0.27 4.00 1.93
CA VAL A 49 1.38 4.84 2.44
C VAL A 49 1.75 4.42 3.87
N TRP A 50 0.78 4.18 4.74
CA TRP A 50 1.04 3.68 6.10
C TRP A 50 1.76 2.33 6.06
N LEU A 51 1.39 1.43 5.14
CA LEU A 51 2.03 0.14 4.96
C LEU A 51 3.50 0.26 4.53
N VAL A 52 3.81 1.22 3.64
CA VAL A 52 5.18 1.51 3.19
C VAL A 52 6.01 2.13 4.32
N LEU A 53 5.43 3.05 5.10
CA LEU A 53 6.12 3.74 6.19
C LEU A 53 6.24 2.90 7.46
N LYS A 54 5.36 1.91 7.64
CA LYS A 54 5.36 1.02 8.79
C LYS A 54 6.54 0.06 8.70
N ASN A 55 7.65 0.50 9.27
CA ASN A 55 8.80 -0.33 9.56
C ASN A 55 8.40 -1.40 10.59
N LYS A 56 8.60 -2.68 10.26
CA LYS A 56 8.65 -3.77 11.26
C LYS A 56 10.02 -3.78 11.91
#